data_AF-A0AAN5A0M0-F1
#
_entry.id   AF-A0AAN5A0M0-F1
#
_cell.length_a   1.000
_cell.length_b   1.000
_cell.length_c   1.000
_cell.angle_alpha   90.00
_cell.angle_beta   90.00
_cell.angle_gamma   90.00
#
_symmetry.space_group_name_H-M   'P 1'
#
loop_
_entity.id
_entity.type
_entity.pdbx_description
1 polymer ?
#
loop_
_entity_poly.entity_id
_entity_poly.type
_entity_poly.pdbx_seq_one_letter_code
_entity_poly.pdbx_strand_id
1 'polypeptide(L)'
;MARRKRKPADLPPFPWETEGRAFPRKTARLARPALVAASIEEVDGIVDTPRGTEVQTRKVPVWRRRASDLFLDLPEDCQAALAHYAHCVEFCGASSGGVDPTSTGGRTGAPTGPILARLDAARTVSDVAQTLDRLSASVCPSGPRLPYRRLVDLVAIDGATRTEIARRLDPTAARPSRRAMTAAETATGAAAHIVAVFLGYRAPSG
;
A
#
# COMPACT_ATOMS: atom_id res chain seq x y z
N MET A 1 49.87 26.25 -1.50
CA MET A 1 49.05 25.50 -2.48
C MET A 1 47.79 25.00 -1.80
N ALA A 2 46.61 25.48 -2.21
CA ALA A 2 45.33 25.17 -1.55
C ALA A 2 44.82 23.77 -1.93
N ARG A 3 44.45 22.98 -0.91
CA ARG A 3 43.91 21.62 -1.03
C ARG A 3 42.53 21.70 -1.71
N ARG A 4 42.42 21.27 -2.98
CA ARG A 4 41.13 21.16 -3.69
C ARG A 4 40.21 20.21 -2.89
N LYS A 5 39.15 20.75 -2.28
CA LYS A 5 38.06 19.94 -1.70
C LYS A 5 37.44 19.12 -2.83
N ARG A 6 37.57 17.80 -2.79
CA ARG A 6 36.85 16.90 -3.70
C ARG A 6 35.35 17.17 -3.53
N LYS A 7 34.63 17.38 -4.64
CA LYS A 7 33.16 17.40 -4.60
C LYS A 7 32.72 16.07 -3.99
N PRO A 8 31.81 16.06 -3.00
CA PRO A 8 31.23 14.81 -2.53
C PRO A 8 30.67 14.07 -3.75
N ALA A 9 30.94 12.78 -3.86
CA ALA A 9 30.40 11.97 -4.94
C ALA A 9 28.88 12.07 -4.90
N ASP A 10 28.25 12.51 -5.99
CA ASP A 10 26.79 12.48 -6.14
C ASP A 10 26.40 11.01 -6.25
N LEU A 11 26.20 10.36 -5.10
CA LEU A 11 25.59 9.05 -5.05
C LEU A 11 24.18 9.16 -5.65
N PRO A 12 23.76 8.19 -6.48
CA PRO A 12 22.39 8.16 -6.95
C PRO A 12 21.45 8.13 -5.74
N PRO A 13 20.31 8.82 -5.79
CA PRO A 13 19.40 8.87 -4.66
C PRO A 13 18.94 7.47 -4.28
N PHE A 14 19.00 7.16 -2.99
CA PHE A 14 18.61 5.84 -2.48
C PHE A 14 17.15 5.53 -2.87
N PRO A 15 16.75 4.26 -2.99
CA PRO A 15 15.42 3.86 -3.46
C PRO A 15 14.25 4.53 -2.72
N TRP A 16 14.44 4.83 -1.43
CA TRP A 16 13.46 5.46 -0.54
C TRP A 16 13.52 7.00 -0.48
N GLU A 17 14.50 7.64 -1.13
CA GLU A 17 14.57 9.10 -1.17
C GLU A 17 13.52 9.66 -2.13
N THR A 18 12.67 10.57 -1.63
CA THR A 18 11.58 11.22 -2.38
C THR A 18 11.93 12.66 -2.81
N GLU A 19 13.00 13.22 -2.27
CA GLU A 19 13.50 14.56 -2.54
C GLU A 19 15.01 14.52 -2.76
N GLY A 20 15.47 15.13 -3.85
CA GLY A 20 16.89 15.28 -4.15
C GLY A 20 17.32 16.73 -3.98
N ARG A 21 18.54 16.96 -3.48
CA ARG A 21 19.13 18.31 -3.51
C ARG A 21 19.68 18.58 -4.91
N ALA A 22 18.96 19.36 -5.71
CA ALA A 22 19.56 19.98 -6.88
C ALA A 22 20.42 21.16 -6.43
N PHE A 23 21.72 21.11 -6.75
CA PHE A 23 22.65 22.17 -6.41
C PHE A 23 22.35 23.44 -7.24
N PRO A 24 22.41 24.68 -6.66
CA PRO A 24 22.55 25.03 -5.26
C PRO A 24 21.20 25.47 -4.67
N ARG A 25 20.66 24.71 -3.71
CA ARG A 25 19.51 25.08 -2.86
C ARG A 25 18.09 24.97 -3.45
N LYS A 26 17.86 24.13 -4.46
CA LYS A 26 16.48 23.71 -4.77
C LYS A 26 16.31 22.24 -4.43
N THR A 27 15.50 21.93 -3.43
CA THR A 27 14.96 20.59 -3.24
C THR A 27 14.06 20.31 -4.43
N ALA A 28 14.48 19.39 -5.29
CA ALA A 28 13.67 18.92 -6.39
C ALA A 28 12.96 17.65 -5.91
N ARG A 29 11.63 17.64 -5.98
CA ARG A 29 10.85 16.43 -5.77
C ARG A 29 11.28 15.42 -6.84
N LEU A 30 11.80 14.28 -6.42
CA LEU A 30 12.11 13.20 -7.35
C LEU A 30 10.79 12.69 -7.94
N ALA A 31 10.81 12.07 -9.12
CA ALA A 31 9.62 11.52 -9.78
C ALA A 31 8.94 10.37 -8.99
N ARG A 32 9.36 10.15 -7.73
CA ARG A 32 8.88 9.11 -6.84
C ARG A 32 7.77 9.66 -5.93
N PRO A 33 6.76 8.84 -5.64
CA PRO A 33 5.67 9.23 -4.74
C PRO A 33 6.21 9.56 -3.35
N ALA A 34 5.56 10.51 -2.66
CA ALA A 34 5.90 10.81 -1.28
C ALA A 34 5.46 9.62 -0.40
N LEU A 35 6.42 8.94 0.21
CA LEU A 35 6.19 7.86 1.16
C LEU A 35 6.32 8.41 2.58
N VAL A 36 5.46 7.93 3.47
CA VAL A 36 5.39 8.25 4.89
C VAL A 36 5.77 6.98 5.66
N ALA A 37 6.65 7.12 6.64
CA ALA A 37 6.97 6.02 7.55
C ALA A 37 5.71 5.66 8.38
N ALA A 38 5.37 4.38 8.41
CA ALA A 38 4.30 3.81 9.21
C ALA A 38 4.83 2.53 9.88
N SER A 39 4.09 1.98 10.82
CA SER A 39 4.42 0.69 11.45
C SER A 39 3.24 -0.25 11.34
N ILE A 40 3.49 -1.51 10.98
CA ILE A 40 2.53 -2.60 11.11
C ILE A 40 2.91 -3.46 12.31
N GLU A 41 1.92 -4.06 12.96
CA GLU A 41 2.14 -5.03 14.02
C GLU A 41 2.19 -6.42 13.39
N GLU A 42 3.31 -7.12 13.57
CA GLU A 42 3.44 -8.53 13.23
C GLU A 42 3.40 -9.34 14.52
N VAL A 43 2.61 -10.42 14.56
CA VAL A 43 2.65 -11.37 15.67
C VAL A 43 3.95 -12.18 15.57
N ASP A 44 4.82 -12.01 16.56
CA ASP A 44 6.14 -12.67 16.66
C ASP A 44 6.02 -14.05 17.34
N GLY A 45 4.99 -14.22 18.18
CA GLY A 45 4.69 -15.50 18.81
C GLY A 45 3.54 -15.43 19.81
N ILE A 46 3.10 -16.60 20.26
CA ILE A 46 2.18 -16.74 21.39
C ILE A 46 2.99 -17.41 22.50
N VAL A 47 3.01 -16.78 23.67
CA VAL A 47 3.76 -17.27 24.84
C VAL A 47 2.79 -17.51 25.98
N ASP A 48 2.75 -18.76 26.47
CA ASP A 48 2.02 -19.06 27.69
C ASP A 48 2.82 -18.57 28.89
N THR A 49 2.28 -17.58 29.58
CA THR A 49 2.83 -17.06 30.83
C THR A 49 2.05 -17.62 32.02
N PRO A 50 2.59 -17.57 33.25
CA PRO A 50 1.86 -17.95 34.46
C PRO A 50 0.57 -17.14 34.70
N ARG A 51 0.38 -16.02 33.97
CA ARG A 51 -0.82 -15.16 34.02
C ARG A 51 -1.80 -15.42 32.87
N GLY A 52 -1.50 -16.37 32.00
CA GLY A 52 -2.28 -16.70 30.80
C GLY A 52 -1.46 -16.59 29.51
N THR A 53 -2.13 -16.83 28.39
CA THR A 53 -1.54 -16.76 27.05
C THR A 53 -1.37 -15.30 26.61
N GLU A 54 -0.13 -14.90 26.31
CA GLU A 54 0.23 -13.57 25.84
C GLU A 54 0.63 -13.60 24.36
N VAL A 55 0.08 -12.68 23.56
CA VAL A 55 0.44 -12.53 22.14
C VAL A 55 1.59 -11.53 22.05
N GLN A 56 2.78 -12.01 21.67
CA GLN A 56 3.92 -11.16 21.41
C GLN A 56 3.81 -10.55 20.01
N THR A 57 3.77 -9.23 19.93
CA THR A 57 3.74 -8.47 18.67
C THR A 57 4.99 -7.63 18.52
N ARG A 58 5.56 -7.57 17.33
CA ARG A 58 6.64 -6.65 16.95
C ARG A 58 6.14 -5.59 15.98
N LYS A 59 6.64 -4.36 16.10
CA LYS A 59 6.36 -3.30 15.14
C LYS A 59 7.36 -3.35 14.00
N VAL A 60 6.88 -3.53 12.78
CA VAL A 60 7.71 -3.52 11.56
C VAL A 60 7.49 -2.21 10.82
N PRO A 61 8.57 -1.45 10.52
CA PRO A 61 8.45 -0.22 9.76
C PRO A 61 8.07 -0.53 8.30
N VAL A 62 7.05 0.17 7.80
CA VAL A 62 6.62 0.14 6.41
C VAL A 62 6.57 1.56 5.85
N TRP A 63 6.72 1.68 4.54
CA TRP A 63 6.63 2.97 3.85
C TRP A 63 5.32 3.03 3.07
N ARG A 64 4.42 3.91 3.48
CA ARG A 64 3.07 4.05 2.88
C ARG A 64 2.95 5.35 2.09
N ARG A 65 2.17 5.33 1.02
CA ARG A 65 1.70 6.60 0.45
C ARG A 65 0.65 7.21 1.39
N ARG A 66 0.57 8.53 1.43
CA ARG A 66 -0.53 9.22 2.14
C ARG A 66 -1.86 8.75 1.55
N ALA A 67 -2.83 8.43 2.42
CA ALA A 67 -4.19 8.09 2.00
C ALA A 67 -4.74 9.20 1.10
N SER A 68 -5.35 8.82 -0.03
CA SER A 68 -5.93 9.78 -0.95
C SER A 68 -7.27 10.29 -0.44
N ASP A 69 -7.69 11.47 -0.87
CA ASP A 69 -9.02 12.00 -0.53
C ASP A 69 -10.13 11.03 -0.95
N LEU A 70 -9.94 10.31 -2.05
CA LEU A 70 -10.88 9.27 -2.50
C LEU A 70 -10.99 8.11 -1.51
N PHE A 71 -9.92 7.73 -0.83
CA PHE A 71 -9.98 6.73 0.24
C PHE A 71 -10.70 7.30 1.47
N LEU A 72 -10.40 8.54 1.84
CA LEU A 72 -10.98 9.20 3.02
C LEU A 72 -12.48 9.52 2.85
N ASP A 73 -12.95 9.69 1.62
CA ASP A 73 -14.36 9.92 1.28
C ASP A 73 -15.21 8.63 1.36
N LEU A 74 -14.59 7.45 1.53
CA LEU A 74 -15.32 6.19 1.65
C LEU A 74 -15.99 6.05 3.02
N PRO A 75 -17.06 5.23 3.13
CA PRO A 75 -17.60 4.80 4.42
C PRO A 75 -16.53 4.15 5.33
N GLU A 76 -16.63 4.34 6.66
CA GLU A 76 -15.62 3.86 7.63
C GLU A 76 -15.37 2.35 7.58
N ASP A 77 -16.41 1.55 7.36
CA ASP A 77 -16.35 0.10 7.14
C ASP A 77 -15.52 -0.24 5.90
N CYS A 78 -15.70 0.51 4.82
CA CYS A 78 -14.94 0.37 3.59
C CYS A 78 -13.49 0.79 3.78
N GLN A 79 -13.23 1.88 4.51
CA GLN A 79 -11.88 2.31 4.84
C GLN A 79 -11.14 1.25 5.66
N ALA A 80 -11.78 0.71 6.70
CA ALA A 80 -11.21 -0.33 7.55
C ALA A 80 -10.90 -1.61 6.75
N ALA A 81 -11.83 -2.04 5.88
CA ALA A 81 -11.64 -3.22 5.05
C ALA A 81 -10.50 -3.05 4.03
N LEU A 82 -10.41 -1.89 3.38
CA LEU A 82 -9.32 -1.58 2.45
C LEU A 82 -7.98 -1.45 3.17
N ALA A 83 -7.96 -0.89 4.38
CA ALA A 83 -6.76 -0.83 5.21
C ALA A 83 -6.28 -2.23 5.65
N HIS A 84 -7.20 -3.13 6.00
CA HIS A 84 -6.89 -4.53 6.29
C HIS A 84 -6.33 -5.22 5.04
N TYR A 85 -6.99 -5.08 3.89
CA TYR A 85 -6.48 -5.63 2.63
C TYR A 85 -5.06 -5.12 2.31
N ALA A 86 -4.82 -3.80 2.41
CA ALA A 86 -3.51 -3.21 2.20
C ALA A 86 -2.46 -3.77 3.18
N HIS A 87 -2.83 -3.93 4.46
CA HIS A 87 -1.96 -4.54 5.46
C HIS A 87 -1.59 -5.98 5.08
N CYS A 88 -2.55 -6.82 4.64
CA CYS A 88 -2.24 -8.18 4.19
C CYS A 88 -1.29 -8.19 3.00
N VAL A 89 -1.49 -7.31 2.01
CA VAL A 89 -0.60 -7.20 0.83
C VAL A 89 0.81 -6.79 1.26
N GLU A 90 0.92 -5.77 2.12
CA GLU A 90 2.19 -5.30 2.66
C GLU A 90 2.90 -6.41 3.47
N PHE A 91 2.16 -7.13 4.31
CA PHE A 91 2.69 -8.19 5.15
C PHE A 91 3.18 -9.41 4.35
N CYS A 92 2.53 -9.72 3.21
CA CYS A 92 3.03 -10.70 2.26
C CYS A 92 4.34 -10.26 1.60
N GLY A 93 4.49 -8.96 1.31
CA GLY A 93 5.69 -8.40 0.67
C GLY A 93 6.82 -8.05 1.65
N ALA A 94 6.54 -7.96 2.95
CA ALA A 94 7.52 -7.61 3.97
C ALA A 94 8.59 -8.69 4.09
N SER A 95 9.87 -8.33 4.01
CA SER A 95 10.95 -9.27 4.33
C SER A 95 10.95 -9.54 5.83
N SER A 96 10.90 -10.81 6.25
CA SER A 96 10.99 -11.22 7.66
C SER A 96 12.41 -11.06 8.25
N GLY A 97 13.38 -10.57 7.47
CA GLY A 97 14.78 -10.51 7.87
C GLY A 97 15.60 -9.51 7.06
N GLY A 98 15.13 -8.26 6.95
CA GLY A 98 15.99 -7.17 6.55
C GLY A 98 17.02 -6.90 7.64
N VAL A 99 18.22 -7.49 7.52
CA VAL A 99 19.40 -7.04 8.25
C VAL A 99 19.55 -5.56 7.92
N ASP A 100 19.37 -4.70 8.92
CA ASP A 100 19.70 -3.28 8.82
C ASP A 100 21.16 -3.18 8.36
N PRO A 101 21.46 -2.64 7.16
CA PRO A 101 22.82 -2.52 6.65
C PRO A 101 23.67 -1.54 7.47
N THR A 102 23.06 -0.80 8.41
CA THR A 102 23.77 0.05 9.39
C THR A 102 24.06 -0.67 10.71
N SER A 103 23.54 -1.88 10.93
CA SER A 103 23.83 -2.67 12.12
C SER A 103 25.13 -3.47 11.94
N THR A 104 26.16 -3.10 12.69
CA THR A 104 27.46 -3.78 12.77
C THR A 104 27.43 -5.04 13.65
N GLY A 105 26.26 -5.68 13.77
CA GLY A 105 26.06 -6.87 14.61
C GLY A 105 25.44 -8.01 13.80
N GLY A 106 26.26 -8.98 13.42
CA GLY A 106 25.80 -10.20 12.76
C GLY A 106 24.86 -10.99 13.65
N ARG A 107 23.55 -10.87 13.43
CA ARG A 107 22.58 -11.89 13.83
C ARG A 107 22.33 -12.77 12.61
N THR A 108 22.96 -13.94 12.62
CA THR A 108 22.49 -15.08 11.82
C THR A 108 21.10 -15.43 12.31
N GLY A 109 20.09 -14.83 11.70
CA GLY A 109 18.70 -15.21 11.93
C GLY A 109 18.54 -16.67 11.52
N ALA A 110 18.15 -17.52 12.47
CA ALA A 110 17.73 -18.88 12.16
C ALA A 110 16.62 -18.81 11.08
N PRO A 111 16.56 -19.77 10.14
CA PRO A 111 15.50 -19.80 9.15
C PRO A 111 14.16 -19.88 9.87
N THR A 112 13.45 -18.76 9.93
CA THR A 112 12.07 -18.73 10.42
C THR A 112 11.27 -19.53 9.40
N GLY A 113 10.70 -20.65 9.83
CA GLY A 113 9.81 -21.45 8.99
C GLY A 113 8.63 -20.62 8.44
N PRO A 114 7.76 -21.21 7.60
CA PRO A 114 6.62 -20.49 7.04
C PRO A 114 5.80 -19.83 8.15
N ILE A 115 5.70 -18.51 8.10
CA ILE A 115 4.91 -17.73 9.06
C ILE A 115 3.45 -17.95 8.70
N LEU A 116 2.71 -18.72 9.51
CA LEU A 116 1.29 -19.03 9.28
C LEU A 116 0.47 -17.76 9.04
N ALA A 117 0.72 -16.70 9.81
CA ALA A 117 0.07 -15.42 9.62
C ALA A 117 0.29 -14.82 8.21
N ARG A 118 1.46 -15.04 7.58
CA ARG A 118 1.71 -14.59 6.20
C ARG A 118 1.00 -15.45 5.17
N LEU A 119 0.84 -16.75 5.44
CA LEU A 119 0.01 -17.62 4.61
C LEU A 119 -1.46 -17.21 4.70
N ASP A 120 -1.95 -16.88 5.89
CA ASP A 120 -3.32 -16.38 6.09
C ASP A 120 -3.55 -15.03 5.42
N ALA A 121 -2.58 -14.12 5.51
CA ALA A 121 -2.61 -12.87 4.77
C ALA A 121 -2.59 -13.09 3.26
N ALA A 122 -1.74 -13.98 2.75
CA ALA A 122 -1.68 -14.30 1.32
C ALA A 122 -2.98 -14.93 0.82
N ARG A 123 -3.59 -15.79 1.64
CA ARG A 123 -4.90 -16.38 1.38
C ARG A 123 -5.98 -15.30 1.34
N THR A 124 -6.00 -14.40 2.31
CA THR A 124 -6.93 -13.27 2.35
C THR A 124 -6.81 -12.41 1.09
N VAL A 125 -5.58 -12.05 0.67
CA VAL A 125 -5.34 -11.30 -0.57
C VAL A 125 -5.83 -12.07 -1.79
N SER A 126 -5.55 -13.37 -1.87
CA SER A 126 -6.01 -14.23 -2.96
C SER A 126 -7.54 -14.32 -3.02
N ASP A 127 -8.21 -14.53 -1.89
CA ASP A 127 -9.65 -14.71 -1.83
C ASP A 127 -10.40 -13.40 -2.12
N VAL A 128 -9.89 -12.25 -1.64
CA VAL A 128 -10.40 -10.93 -2.02
C VAL A 128 -10.22 -10.69 -3.51
N ALA A 129 -9.02 -10.97 -4.05
CA ALA A 129 -8.75 -10.80 -5.48
C ALA A 129 -9.68 -11.67 -6.34
N GLN A 130 -9.85 -12.95 -5.99
CA GLN A 130 -10.77 -13.85 -6.67
C GLN A 130 -12.22 -13.35 -6.58
N THR A 131 -12.63 -12.82 -5.43
CA THR A 131 -13.99 -12.27 -5.25
C THR A 131 -14.23 -11.07 -6.16
N LEU A 132 -13.26 -10.14 -6.22
CA LEU A 132 -13.32 -8.98 -7.12
C LEU A 132 -13.26 -9.39 -8.60
N ASP A 133 -12.49 -10.43 -8.93
CA ASP A 133 -12.40 -10.97 -10.29
C ASP A 133 -13.65 -11.79 -10.68
N ARG A 134 -14.36 -12.41 -9.72
CA ARG A 134 -15.65 -13.11 -9.96
C ARG A 134 -16.82 -12.15 -10.11
N LEU A 135 -16.89 -11.15 -9.24
CA LEU A 135 -17.91 -10.08 -9.30
C LEU A 135 -17.56 -9.03 -10.35
N SER A 136 -16.60 -9.32 -11.24
CA SER A 136 -15.93 -8.41 -12.14
C SER A 136 -16.91 -7.48 -12.86
N ALA A 137 -17.01 -6.27 -12.32
CA ALA A 137 -17.39 -5.10 -13.08
C ALA A 137 -16.10 -4.36 -13.40
N SER A 138 -16.01 -3.92 -14.65
CA SER A 138 -14.91 -3.10 -15.13
C SER A 138 -15.44 -1.73 -15.50
N VAL A 139 -14.68 -0.69 -15.16
CA VAL A 139 -15.11 0.70 -15.32
C VAL A 139 -14.60 1.23 -16.63
N CYS A 140 -15.50 1.78 -17.45
CA CYS A 140 -15.16 2.41 -18.72
C CYS A 140 -16.14 3.55 -19.02
N PRO A 141 -15.75 4.81 -18.79
CA PRO A 141 -16.56 5.95 -19.21
C PRO A 141 -16.36 6.30 -20.70
N SER A 142 -15.16 6.05 -21.25
CA SER A 142 -14.80 6.29 -22.67
C SER A 142 -13.47 5.65 -23.12
N GLY A 143 -12.72 4.98 -22.22
CA GLY A 143 -11.37 4.46 -22.49
C GLY A 143 -11.13 3.02 -22.02
N PRO A 144 -9.91 2.62 -21.64
CA PRO A 144 -9.63 1.24 -21.26
C PRO A 144 -10.36 0.85 -19.97
N ARG A 145 -10.88 -0.38 -19.95
CA ARG A 145 -11.59 -0.96 -18.82
C ARG A 145 -10.64 -1.22 -17.65
N LEU A 146 -10.91 -0.63 -16.49
CA LEU A 146 -10.21 -0.95 -15.24
C LEU A 146 -11.02 -1.97 -14.43
N PRO A 147 -10.48 -3.17 -14.13
CA PRO A 147 -11.15 -4.14 -13.27
C PRO A 147 -11.15 -3.65 -11.81
N TYR A 148 -12.16 -4.06 -11.05
CA TYR A 148 -12.29 -3.70 -9.63
C TYR A 148 -11.07 -4.02 -8.78
N ARG A 149 -10.45 -5.19 -8.99
CA ARG A 149 -9.19 -5.54 -8.34
C ARG A 149 -8.13 -4.45 -8.52
N ARG A 150 -7.95 -3.99 -9.76
CA ARG A 150 -6.97 -2.94 -10.04
C ARG A 150 -7.34 -1.62 -9.36
N LEU A 151 -8.63 -1.28 -9.28
CA LEU A 151 -9.07 -0.07 -8.59
C LEU A 151 -8.80 -0.14 -7.09
N VAL A 152 -9.04 -1.29 -6.46
CA VAL A 152 -8.74 -1.53 -5.04
C VAL A 152 -7.24 -1.36 -4.78
N ASP A 153 -6.38 -2.00 -5.59
CA ASP A 153 -4.93 -1.85 -5.45
C ASP A 153 -4.49 -0.39 -5.62
N LEU A 154 -5.05 0.31 -6.60
CA LEU A 154 -4.72 1.71 -6.87
C LEU A 154 -5.08 2.61 -5.68
N VAL A 155 -6.21 2.36 -5.01
CA VAL A 155 -6.68 3.20 -3.90
C VAL A 155 -6.03 2.82 -2.58
N ALA A 156 -6.05 1.53 -2.24
CA ALA A 156 -5.63 1.03 -0.93
C ALA A 156 -4.10 0.93 -0.79
N ILE A 157 -3.38 0.61 -1.87
CA ILE A 157 -1.93 0.41 -1.86
C ILE A 157 -1.22 1.62 -2.47
N ASP A 158 -1.60 2.00 -3.70
CA ASP A 158 -0.93 3.07 -4.43
C ASP A 158 -1.39 4.48 -4.02
N GLY A 159 -2.36 4.62 -3.11
CA GLY A 159 -2.88 5.92 -2.65
C GLY A 159 -3.32 6.82 -3.80
N ALA A 160 -3.88 6.25 -4.86
CA ALA A 160 -4.23 6.98 -6.09
C ALA A 160 -5.36 7.97 -5.81
N THR A 161 -5.18 9.19 -6.31
CA THR A 161 -6.22 10.22 -6.27
C THR A 161 -7.29 9.96 -7.32
N ARG A 162 -8.46 10.59 -7.15
CA ARG A 162 -9.55 10.58 -8.13
C ARG A 162 -9.10 10.98 -9.53
N THR A 163 -8.24 12.00 -9.63
CA THR A 163 -7.71 12.46 -10.92
C THR A 163 -6.76 11.48 -11.57
N GLU A 164 -6.00 10.71 -10.79
CA GLU A 164 -5.10 9.68 -11.31
C GLU A 164 -5.87 8.46 -11.82
N ILE A 165 -6.93 8.06 -11.11
CA ILE A 165 -7.82 6.99 -11.56
C ILE A 165 -8.57 7.42 -12.81
N ALA A 166 -9.13 8.64 -12.82
CA ALA A 166 -9.82 9.17 -13.99
C ALA A 166 -8.91 9.31 -15.22
N ARG A 167 -7.63 9.67 -15.05
CA ARG A 167 -6.63 9.67 -16.15
C ARG A 167 -6.33 8.26 -16.66
N ARG A 168 -6.38 7.23 -15.81
CA ARG A 168 -6.22 5.84 -16.27
C ARG A 168 -7.46 5.31 -17.00
N LEU A 169 -8.64 5.80 -16.66
CA LEU A 169 -9.89 5.50 -17.36
C LEU A 169 -9.99 6.15 -18.73
N ASP A 170 -9.31 7.28 -18.93
CA ASP A 170 -9.23 8.00 -20.20
C ASP A 170 -7.81 8.56 -20.40
N PRO A 171 -6.86 7.72 -20.85
CA PRO A 171 -5.47 8.12 -21.04
C PRO A 171 -5.29 9.08 -22.22
N THR A 172 -6.29 9.17 -23.10
CA THR A 172 -6.28 10.04 -24.28
C THR A 172 -6.72 11.47 -23.97
N ALA A 173 -7.45 11.68 -22.87
CA ALA A 173 -7.90 13.00 -22.47
C ALA A 173 -6.78 13.82 -21.82
N ALA A 174 -6.54 15.03 -22.34
CA ALA A 174 -5.61 15.99 -21.74
C ALA A 174 -5.97 16.36 -20.29
N ARG A 175 -7.27 16.28 -19.94
CA ARG A 175 -7.79 16.47 -18.58
C ARG A 175 -8.94 15.49 -18.31
N PRO A 176 -8.99 14.84 -17.13
CA PRO A 176 -10.09 13.95 -16.80
C PRO A 176 -11.43 14.69 -16.77
N SER A 177 -12.42 14.15 -17.47
CA SER A 177 -13.77 14.71 -17.52
C SER A 177 -14.52 14.50 -16.20
N ARG A 178 -15.55 15.33 -15.93
CA ARG A 178 -16.41 15.15 -14.76
C ARG A 178 -17.05 13.75 -14.73
N ARG A 179 -17.46 13.25 -15.90
CA ARG A 179 -18.00 11.88 -16.04
C ARG A 179 -16.98 10.82 -15.65
N ALA A 180 -15.72 10.95 -16.08
CA ALA A 180 -14.66 10.01 -15.72
C ALA A 180 -14.35 10.04 -14.21
N MET A 181 -14.41 11.22 -13.58
CA MET A 181 -14.24 11.35 -12.13
C MET A 181 -15.40 10.70 -11.35
N THR A 182 -16.64 10.93 -11.74
CA THR A 182 -17.81 10.30 -11.10
C THR A 182 -17.84 8.79 -11.32
N ALA A 183 -17.44 8.30 -12.51
CA ALA A 183 -17.29 6.88 -12.77
C ALA A 183 -16.21 6.24 -11.88
N ALA A 184 -15.09 6.94 -11.66
CA ALA A 184 -14.05 6.50 -10.72
C ALA A 184 -14.58 6.41 -9.29
N GLU A 185 -15.25 7.46 -8.78
CA GLU A 185 -15.84 7.48 -7.42
C GLU A 185 -16.83 6.32 -7.23
N THR A 186 -17.81 6.20 -8.13
CA THR A 186 -18.88 5.19 -8.04
C THR A 186 -18.31 3.78 -8.00
N ALA A 187 -17.34 3.51 -8.87
CA ALA A 187 -16.75 2.19 -8.97
C ALA A 187 -15.79 1.86 -7.83
N THR A 188 -15.03 2.84 -7.35
CA THR A 188 -14.22 2.66 -6.14
C THR A 188 -15.13 2.36 -4.95
N GLY A 189 -16.25 3.07 -4.80
CA GLY A 189 -17.24 2.77 -3.77
C GLY A 189 -17.81 1.36 -3.87
N ALA A 190 -18.20 0.92 -5.08
CA ALA A 190 -18.70 -0.43 -5.30
C ALA A 190 -17.65 -1.52 -4.99
N ALA A 191 -16.41 -1.33 -5.47
CA ALA A 191 -15.33 -2.27 -5.20
C ALA A 191 -14.97 -2.33 -3.70
N ALA A 192 -14.92 -1.18 -3.03
CA ALA A 192 -14.65 -1.10 -1.59
C ALA A 192 -15.76 -1.76 -0.76
N HIS A 193 -17.02 -1.60 -1.17
CA HIS A 193 -18.16 -2.27 -0.54
C HIS A 193 -18.07 -3.79 -0.65
N ILE A 194 -17.68 -4.32 -1.81
CA ILE A 194 -17.44 -5.76 -2.01
C ILE A 194 -16.37 -6.26 -1.03
N VAL A 195 -15.26 -5.54 -0.90
CA VAL A 195 -14.19 -5.89 0.04
C VAL A 195 -14.69 -5.86 1.48
N ALA A 196 -15.47 -4.84 1.86
CA ALA A 196 -16.02 -4.70 3.20
C ALA A 196 -16.98 -5.83 3.58
N VAL A 197 -17.86 -6.24 2.66
CA VAL A 197 -18.76 -7.38 2.86
C VAL A 197 -17.97 -8.68 2.95
N PHE A 198 -17.02 -8.89 2.04
CA PHE A 198 -16.20 -10.11 2.02
C PHE A 198 -15.39 -10.29 3.30
N LEU A 199 -14.78 -9.22 3.80
CA LEU A 199 -13.98 -9.23 5.02
C LEU A 199 -14.82 -9.10 6.31
N GLY A 200 -16.15 -9.04 6.20
CA GLY A 200 -17.06 -9.01 7.36
C GLY A 200 -17.12 -7.68 8.11
N TYR A 201 -16.59 -6.59 7.54
CA TYR A 201 -16.73 -5.23 8.09
C TYR A 201 -18.11 -4.64 7.87
N ARG A 202 -18.91 -5.25 6.98
CA ARG A 202 -20.27 -4.83 6.68
C ARG A 202 -21.17 -6.04 6.44
N ALA A 203 -22.42 -5.96 6.88
CA ALA A 203 -23.44 -6.93 6.51
C ALA A 203 -23.77 -6.82 5.00
N PRO A 204 -24.04 -7.95 4.31
CA PRO A 204 -24.56 -7.89 2.95
C PRO A 204 -25.92 -7.18 2.97
N SER A 205 -26.07 -6.12 2.18
CA SER A 205 -27.37 -5.50 1.94
C SER A 205 -28.25 -6.52 1.19
N GLY A 206 -29.32 -6.98 1.84
CA GLY A 206 -30.34 -7.86 1.28
C GLY A 206 -31.27 -7.17 0.28
#